data_AF-A0A389LX54-F1
#
_entry.id   AF-A0A389LX54-F1
#
_cell.length_a   1.000
_cell.length_b   1.000
_cell.length_c   1.000
_cell.angle_alpha   90.00
_cell.angle_beta   90.00
_cell.angle_gamma   90.00
#
_symmetry.space_group_name_H-M   'P 1'
#
loop_
_entity.id
_entity.type
_entity.pdbx_description
1 polymer ?
#
loop_
_entity_poly.entity_id
_entity_poly.type
_entity_poly.pdbx_seq_one_letter_code
_entity_poly.pdbx_strand_id
1 'polypeptide(L)'
;MVYAVSGIAMNHLKDFNPQYMIVVKDYKASGDYPQEQDFTKERVLDLLSAVGEEDNYTKHYYPNKSTMKVFLKSGSSFGLDTQTGEVKYEALKKRPIFSQLSFLHYNPGRWWTIFSDIFAICLIIICLSGIFMGNGRSGLKGIGGLELFAGALIPLLFLFLL
;
A
#
# COMPACT_ATOMS: atom_id res chain seq x y z
N MET A 1 8.70 -17.18 1.06
CA MET A 1 8.25 -16.37 2.22
C MET A 1 7.89 -14.94 1.84
N VAL A 2 8.81 -14.16 1.24
CA VAL A 2 8.52 -12.76 0.79
C VAL A 2 7.27 -12.68 -0.10
N TYR A 3 7.18 -13.52 -1.14
CA TYR A 3 6.02 -13.57 -2.03
C TYR A 3 4.70 -13.94 -1.32
N ALA A 4 4.73 -14.89 -0.38
CA ALA A 4 3.54 -15.30 0.36
C ALA A 4 3.04 -14.19 1.31
N VAL A 5 3.94 -13.56 2.07
CA VAL A 5 3.59 -12.49 3.01
C VAL A 5 3.09 -11.25 2.26
N SER A 6 3.75 -10.88 1.16
CA SER A 6 3.30 -9.75 0.33
C SER A 6 1.98 -10.05 -0.40
N GLY A 7 1.76 -11.28 -0.88
CA GLY A 7 0.49 -11.68 -1.47
C GLY A 7 -0.69 -11.57 -0.49
N ILE A 8 -0.53 -12.03 0.76
CA ILE A 8 -1.55 -11.84 1.81
C ILE A 8 -1.80 -10.35 2.04
N ALA A 9 -0.73 -9.56 2.18
CA ALA A 9 -0.86 -8.12 2.39
C ALA A 9 -1.56 -7.40 1.21
N MET A 10 -1.38 -7.89 -0.02
CA MET A 10 -2.06 -7.36 -1.21
C MET A 10 -3.55 -7.74 -1.25
N ASN A 11 -3.92 -8.94 -0.79
CA ASN A 11 -5.33 -9.33 -0.73
C ASN A 11 -6.15 -8.45 0.24
N HIS A 12 -5.49 -7.87 1.24
CA HIS A 12 -6.10 -6.99 2.24
C HIS A 12 -5.92 -5.49 1.96
N LEU A 13 -5.60 -5.07 0.72
CA LEU A 13 -5.36 -3.65 0.39
C LEU A 13 -6.49 -2.71 0.80
N LYS A 14 -7.74 -3.19 0.81
CA LYS A 14 -8.92 -2.42 1.23
C LYS A 14 -8.94 -2.18 2.74
N ASP A 15 -8.39 -3.11 3.52
CA ASP A 15 -8.38 -3.08 4.98
C ASP A 15 -7.07 -2.47 5.52
N PHE A 16 -5.97 -2.65 4.79
CA PHE A 16 -4.61 -2.35 5.21
C PHE A 16 -3.74 -1.95 4.04
N ASN A 17 -3.14 -0.76 4.11
CA ASN A 17 -2.10 -0.36 3.15
C ASN A 17 -0.71 -0.88 3.61
N PRO A 18 -0.09 -1.82 2.87
CA PRO A 18 1.21 -2.38 3.25
C PRO A 18 2.38 -1.43 2.98
N GLN A 19 2.20 -0.44 2.10
CA GLN A 19 3.25 0.49 1.74
C GLN A 19 3.33 1.66 2.72
N TYR A 20 2.18 2.21 3.10
CA TYR A 20 2.11 3.45 3.87
C TYR A 20 1.26 3.31 5.13
N MET A 21 1.62 4.09 6.14
CA MET A 21 0.77 4.38 7.29
C MET A 21 0.48 5.88 7.31
N ILE A 22 -0.75 6.22 7.67
CA ILE A 22 -1.17 7.61 7.86
C ILE A 22 -1.01 7.93 9.34
N VAL A 23 -0.22 8.95 9.64
CA VAL A 23 -0.10 9.51 10.98
C VAL A 23 -0.79 10.87 10.98
N VAL A 24 -1.88 10.99 11.73
CA VAL A 24 -2.62 12.24 11.87
C VAL A 24 -2.08 13.00 13.08
N LYS A 25 -1.82 14.30 12.90
CA LYS A 25 -1.51 15.23 13.98
C LYS A 25 -2.50 16.39 13.91
N ASP A 26 -3.31 16.50 14.96
CA ASP A 26 -4.25 17.61 15.13
C ASP A 26 -3.68 18.58 16.15
N TYR A 27 -3.62 19.86 15.80
CA TYR A 27 -3.20 20.91 16.71
C TYR A 27 -3.79 22.26 16.31
N LYS A 28 -3.75 23.23 17.21
CA LYS A 28 -4.19 24.59 16.91
C LYS A 28 -2.98 25.45 16.56
N ALA A 29 -2.92 25.93 15.32
CA ALA A 29 -1.90 26.88 14.93
C ALA A 29 -2.21 28.25 15.58
N SER A 30 -1.16 28.96 15.97
CA SER A 30 -1.27 30.32 16.52
C SER A 30 -1.07 31.34 15.41
N GLY A 31 -1.94 32.35 15.34
CA GLY A 31 -1.80 33.47 14.43
C GLY A 31 -3.12 33.92 13.82
N ASP A 32 -3.07 35.06 13.13
CA ASP A 32 -4.17 35.53 12.30
C ASP A 32 -4.07 34.89 10.90
N TYR A 33 -5.21 34.40 10.43
CA TYR A 33 -5.34 33.78 9.12
C TYR A 33 -6.20 34.67 8.23
N PRO A 34 -5.82 34.86 6.95
CA PRO A 34 -6.68 35.55 6.03
C PRO A 34 -8.04 34.85 5.95
N GLN A 35 -9.10 35.65 6.09
CA GLN A 35 -10.49 35.20 5.96
C GLN A 35 -10.84 34.85 4.51
N GLU A 36 -10.03 35.34 3.55
CA GLU A 36 -10.14 35.08 2.12
C GLU A 36 -9.09 34.07 1.64
N GLN A 37 -9.30 33.54 0.43
CA GLN A 37 -8.44 32.53 -0.22
C GLN A 37 -7.09 33.12 -0.70
N ASP A 38 -6.37 33.80 0.18
CA ASP A 38 -5.21 34.65 -0.16
C ASP A 38 -3.94 34.29 0.63
N PHE A 39 -3.77 33.01 0.98
CA PHE A 39 -2.46 32.57 1.47
C PHE A 39 -1.41 32.68 0.37
N THR A 40 -0.42 33.53 0.60
CA THR A 40 0.81 33.53 -0.19
C THR A 40 1.59 32.25 0.06
N LYS A 41 2.38 31.82 -0.93
CA LYS A 41 3.21 30.62 -0.82
C LYS A 41 4.15 30.71 0.38
N GLU A 42 4.73 31.88 0.62
CA GLU A 42 5.64 32.15 1.73
C GLU A 42 4.97 31.87 3.08
N ARG A 43 3.72 32.34 3.24
CA ARG A 43 2.95 32.09 4.46
C ARG A 43 2.63 30.60 4.66
N VAL A 44 2.39 29.87 3.57
CA VAL A 44 2.19 28.42 3.62
C VAL A 44 3.48 27.71 4.05
N LEU A 45 4.64 28.13 3.54
CA LEU A 45 5.93 27.56 3.93
C LEU A 45 6.22 27.79 5.42
N ASP A 46 5.92 28.97 5.96
CA ASP A 46 6.04 29.25 7.39
C ASP A 46 5.17 28.30 8.23
N LEU A 47 3.94 28.02 7.81
CA LEU A 47 3.05 27.09 8.50
C LEU A 47 3.57 25.65 8.44
N LEU A 48 4.18 25.25 7.32
CA LEU A 48 4.77 23.93 7.16
C LEU A 48 6.04 23.73 8.00
N SER A 49 6.74 24.81 8.37
CA SER A 49 7.92 24.74 9.24
C SER A 49 7.62 24.13 10.62
N ALA A 50 6.40 24.34 11.14
CA ALA A 50 5.95 23.76 12.40
C ALA A 50 5.89 22.22 12.37
N VAL A 51 5.81 21.64 11.18
CA VAL A 51 5.81 20.18 10.96
C VAL A 51 7.06 19.69 10.22
N GLY A 52 7.99 20.58 9.87
CA GLY A 52 9.24 20.27 9.16
C GLY A 52 9.03 19.81 7.71
N GLU A 53 8.03 20.36 7.02
CA GLU A 53 7.64 19.96 5.66
C GLU A 53 7.78 21.10 4.64
N GLU A 54 8.50 22.19 4.96
CA GLU A 54 8.67 23.35 4.08
C GLU A 54 9.23 22.97 2.69
N ASP A 55 10.21 22.08 2.64
CA ASP A 55 10.85 21.62 1.40
C ASP A 55 9.97 20.68 0.56
N ASN A 56 8.88 20.19 1.14
CA ASN A 56 7.96 19.25 0.51
C ASN A 56 6.71 19.91 -0.07
N TYR A 57 6.59 21.25 0.01
CA TYR A 57 5.50 21.97 -0.62
C TYR A 57 5.37 21.65 -2.11
N THR A 58 4.14 21.36 -2.55
CA THR A 58 3.81 21.20 -3.98
C THR A 58 2.82 22.28 -4.42
N LYS A 59 1.62 22.28 -3.82
CA LYS A 59 0.55 23.24 -4.11
C LYS A 59 -0.41 23.32 -2.93
N HIS A 60 -1.12 24.44 -2.81
CA HIS A 60 -2.25 24.58 -1.92
C HIS A 60 -3.51 24.95 -2.69
N TYR A 61 -4.67 24.62 -2.14
CA TYR A 61 -5.98 25.00 -2.67
C TYR A 61 -6.99 25.10 -1.52
N TYR A 62 -8.19 25.58 -1.83
CA TYR A 62 -9.25 25.79 -0.85
C TYR A 62 -10.44 24.89 -1.16
N PRO A 63 -10.62 23.76 -0.43
CA PRO A 63 -11.81 22.92 -0.59
C PRO A 63 -13.11 23.66 -0.29
N ASN A 64 -13.07 24.66 0.60
CA ASN A 64 -14.20 25.49 0.99
C ASN A 64 -13.67 26.89 1.42
N LYS A 65 -14.53 27.76 1.96
CA LYS A 65 -14.16 29.14 2.32
C LYS A 65 -13.25 29.26 3.56
N SER A 66 -13.31 28.30 4.49
CA SER A 66 -12.54 28.35 5.74
C SER A 66 -11.34 27.40 5.75
N THR A 67 -11.23 26.48 4.80
CA THR A 67 -10.18 25.45 4.82
C THR A 67 -9.18 25.70 3.71
N MET A 68 -7.90 25.80 4.07
CA MET A 68 -6.77 25.67 3.16
C MET A 68 -6.23 24.25 3.25
N LYS A 69 -6.00 23.60 2.10
CA LYS A 69 -5.36 22.29 2.02
C LYS A 69 -4.11 22.35 1.16
N VAL A 70 -2.98 21.90 1.71
CA VAL A 70 -1.67 21.85 1.08
C VAL A 70 -1.32 20.39 0.78
N PHE A 71 -0.86 20.13 -0.44
CA PHE A 71 -0.32 18.85 -0.86
C PHE A 71 1.20 18.87 -0.81
N LEU A 72 1.77 17.79 -0.28
CA LEU A 72 3.21 17.62 -0.12
C LEU A 72 3.76 16.55 -1.08
N LYS A 73 5.04 16.64 -1.42
CA LYS A 73 5.74 15.72 -2.36
C LYS A 73 5.65 14.25 -1.92
N SER A 74 5.56 13.99 -0.63
CA SER A 74 5.41 12.66 -0.03
C SER A 74 4.00 12.06 -0.20
N GLY A 75 3.05 12.83 -0.70
CA GLY A 75 1.61 12.53 -0.70
C GLY A 75 0.91 12.89 0.61
N SER A 76 1.65 13.31 1.64
CA SER A 76 1.10 13.87 2.88
C SER A 76 0.24 15.10 2.56
N SER A 77 -0.69 15.42 3.46
CA SER A 77 -1.52 16.61 3.32
C SER A 77 -1.60 17.41 4.61
N PHE A 78 -1.68 18.72 4.47
CA PHE A 78 -1.81 19.66 5.58
C PHE A 78 -3.09 20.46 5.38
N GLY A 79 -4.06 20.31 6.27
CA GLY A 79 -5.27 21.11 6.30
C GLY A 79 -5.21 22.13 7.42
N LEU A 80 -5.56 23.38 7.14
CA LEU A 80 -5.75 24.44 8.13
C LEU A 80 -7.15 25.02 7.96
N ASP A 81 -7.92 25.06 9.04
CA ASP A 81 -9.13 25.86 9.13
C ASP A 81 -8.77 27.28 9.61
N THR A 82 -9.04 28.28 8.79
CA THR A 82 -8.67 29.68 8.97
C THR A 82 -9.55 30.42 9.97
N GLN A 83 -10.75 29.90 10.27
CA GLN A 83 -11.66 30.49 11.25
C GLN A 83 -11.28 30.07 12.67
N THR A 84 -10.91 28.80 12.83
CA THR A 84 -10.63 28.20 14.13
C THR A 84 -9.13 28.13 14.43
N GLY A 85 -8.28 28.13 13.40
CA GLY A 85 -6.85 27.83 13.51
C GLY A 85 -6.56 26.33 13.68
N GLU A 86 -7.55 25.46 13.51
CA GLU A 86 -7.36 24.01 13.61
C GLU A 86 -6.55 23.48 12.43
N VAL A 87 -5.45 22.81 12.73
CA VAL A 87 -4.60 22.13 11.75
C VAL A 87 -4.80 20.63 11.86
N LYS A 88 -5.04 20.02 10.71
CA LYS A 88 -5.02 18.57 10.50
C LYS A 88 -3.89 18.21 9.54
N TYR A 89 -2.78 17.71 10.08
CA TYR A 89 -1.66 17.23 9.28
C TYR A 89 -1.70 15.70 9.17
N GLU A 90 -1.83 15.20 7.95
CA GLU A 90 -1.87 13.78 7.60
C GLU A 90 -0.55 13.38 6.94
N ALA A 91 0.36 12.79 7.73
CA ALA A 91 1.66 12.33 7.26
C ALA A 91 1.56 10.91 6.66
N LEU A 92 1.89 10.76 5.38
CA LEU A 92 2.11 9.46 4.76
C LEU A 92 3.54 8.99 5.01
N LYS A 93 3.71 7.99 5.87
CA LYS A 93 5.01 7.38 6.18
C LYS A 93 5.10 5.98 5.60
N LYS A 94 6.23 5.64 4.99
CA LYS A 94 6.49 4.26 4.53
C LYS A 94 6.60 3.31 5.72
N ARG A 95 6.00 2.12 5.61
CA ARG A 95 6.13 1.08 6.63
C ARG A 95 7.51 0.41 6.54
N PRO A 96 8.25 0.23 7.64
CA PRO A 96 9.65 -0.17 7.62
C PRO A 96 9.92 -1.61 7.14
N ILE A 97 8.91 -2.47 7.04
CA ILE A 97 9.08 -3.88 6.58
C ILE A 97 8.11 -4.19 5.43
N PHE A 98 6.82 -3.90 5.64
CA PHE A 98 5.79 -4.21 4.65
C PHE A 98 5.96 -3.42 3.34
N SER A 99 6.53 -2.22 3.38
CA SER A 99 6.72 -1.42 2.16
C SER A 99 7.75 -2.04 1.22
N GLN A 100 8.81 -2.64 1.75
CA GLN A 100 9.86 -3.29 0.96
C GLN A 100 9.39 -4.64 0.41
N LEU A 101 8.63 -5.40 1.20
CA LEU A 101 8.08 -6.69 0.75
C LEU A 101 7.03 -6.49 -0.36
N SER A 102 6.19 -5.46 -0.23
CA SER A 102 5.18 -5.14 -1.26
C SER A 102 5.77 -4.43 -2.47
N PHE A 103 6.88 -3.69 -2.33
CA PHE A 103 7.54 -3.01 -3.45
C PHE A 103 7.90 -3.96 -4.60
N LEU A 104 8.44 -5.14 -4.28
CA LEU A 104 8.83 -6.15 -5.26
C LEU A 104 7.63 -6.73 -6.03
N HIS A 105 6.42 -6.63 -5.49
CA HIS A 105 5.19 -7.01 -6.16
C HIS A 105 4.63 -5.91 -7.07
N TYR A 106 4.73 -4.65 -6.66
CA TYR A 106 4.15 -3.51 -7.40
C TYR A 106 5.03 -2.98 -8.52
N ASN A 107 6.35 -2.98 -8.31
CA ASN A 107 7.30 -2.49 -9.29
C ASN A 107 8.51 -3.43 -9.38
N PRO A 108 8.30 -4.66 -9.89
CA PRO A 108 9.39 -5.60 -10.06
C PRO A 108 10.36 -5.05 -11.10
N GLY A 109 11.60 -4.76 -10.68
CA GLY A 109 12.67 -4.48 -11.62
C GLY A 109 12.95 -5.70 -12.51
N ARG A 110 13.53 -5.49 -13.70
CA ARG A 110 13.76 -6.56 -14.70
C ARG A 110 14.41 -7.83 -14.13
N TRP A 111 15.42 -7.68 -13.27
CA TRP A 111 16.09 -8.81 -12.63
C TRP A 111 15.19 -9.60 -11.69
N TRP A 112 14.32 -8.91 -10.96
CA TRP A 112 13.37 -9.56 -10.05
C TRP A 112 12.30 -10.33 -10.81
N THR A 113 11.82 -9.81 -11.95
CA THR A 113 10.92 -10.53 -12.85
C THR A 113 11.55 -11.85 -13.31
N ILE A 114 12.78 -11.80 -13.83
CA ILE A 114 13.49 -13.01 -14.28
C ILE A 114 13.66 -14.02 -13.15
N PHE A 115 14.07 -13.58 -11.97
CA PHE A 115 14.18 -14.47 -10.81
C PHE A 115 12.83 -15.12 -10.45
N SER A 116 11.76 -14.32 -10.47
CA SER A 116 10.41 -14.80 -10.12
C SER A 116 9.88 -15.80 -11.13
N ASP A 117 10.15 -15.60 -12.43
CA ASP A 117 9.77 -16.54 -13.49
C ASP A 117 10.51 -17.87 -13.34
N ILE A 118 11.83 -17.84 -13.11
CA ILE A 118 12.62 -19.05 -12.85
C ILE A 118 12.09 -19.78 -11.61
N PHE A 119 11.83 -19.04 -10.54
CA PHE A 119 11.28 -19.60 -9.30
C PHE A 119 9.90 -20.26 -9.54
N ALA A 120 9.02 -19.62 -10.30
CA ALA A 120 7.72 -20.18 -10.67
C ALA A 120 7.86 -21.46 -11.52
N ILE A 121 8.77 -21.47 -12.50
CA ILE A 121 9.07 -22.66 -13.31
C ILE A 121 9.57 -23.80 -12.42
N CYS A 122 10.48 -23.52 -11.46
CA CYS A 122 10.93 -24.52 -10.49
C CYS A 122 9.77 -25.09 -9.66
N LEU A 123 8.85 -24.24 -9.19
CA LEU A 123 7.67 -24.70 -8.46
C LEU A 123 6.78 -25.61 -9.32
N ILE A 124 6.58 -25.28 -10.60
CA ILE A 124 5.83 -26.13 -11.54
C ILE A 124 6.52 -27.49 -11.68
N ILE A 125 7.83 -27.52 -11.87
CA ILE A 125 8.60 -28.78 -11.99
C ILE A 125 8.48 -29.61 -10.71
N ILE A 126 8.56 -28.98 -9.53
CA ILE A 126 8.40 -29.67 -8.23
C ILE A 126 6.98 -30.24 -8.09
N CYS A 127 5.94 -29.48 -8.42
CA CYS A 127 4.56 -29.96 -8.38
C CYS A 127 4.34 -31.14 -9.35
N LEU A 128 4.82 -31.02 -10.59
CA LEU A 128 4.69 -32.08 -11.60
C LEU A 128 5.45 -33.34 -11.20
N SER A 129 6.69 -33.21 -10.72
CA SER A 129 7.46 -34.36 -10.26
C SER A 129 6.82 -35.04 -9.05
N GLY A 130 6.26 -34.26 -8.11
CA GLY A 130 5.51 -34.77 -6.96
C GLY A 130 4.32 -35.65 -7.36
N ILE A 131 3.61 -35.29 -8.43
CA ILE A 131 2.48 -36.08 -8.97
C ILE A 131 2.94 -37.49 -9.39
N PHE A 132 4.11 -37.61 -10.01
CA PHE A 132 4.63 -38.88 -10.51
C PHE A 132 5.41 -39.70 -9.47
N MET A 133 5.77 -39.10 -8.33
CA MET A 133 6.53 -39.77 -7.28
C MET A 133 5.66 -40.65 -6.37
N GLY A 134 4.35 -40.38 -6.30
CA GLY A 134 3.40 -41.13 -5.48
C GLY A 134 3.05 -42.51 -6.07
N ASN A 135 3.26 -43.57 -5.29
CA ASN A 135 2.94 -44.95 -5.67
C ASN A 135 1.85 -45.56 -4.78
N GLY A 136 1.07 -46.50 -5.32
CA GLY A 136 0.01 -47.19 -4.58
C GLY A 136 -1.09 -46.26 -4.09
N ARG A 137 -1.40 -46.29 -2.79
CA ARG A 137 -2.51 -45.52 -2.18
C ARG A 137 -2.29 -44.00 -2.20
N SER A 138 -1.05 -43.52 -2.24
CA SER A 138 -0.71 -42.10 -2.38
C SER A 138 -0.50 -41.65 -3.83
N GLY A 139 -0.64 -42.56 -4.80
CA GLY A 139 -0.58 -42.22 -6.22
C GLY A 139 -1.88 -41.62 -6.78
N LEU A 140 -1.88 -41.34 -8.08
CA LEU A 140 -3.01 -40.72 -8.81
C LEU A 140 -4.33 -41.49 -8.75
N LYS A 141 -4.29 -42.82 -8.62
CA LYS A 141 -5.51 -43.64 -8.52
C LYS A 141 -6.04 -43.74 -7.07
N GLY A 142 -5.34 -43.16 -6.10
CA GLY A 142 -5.66 -43.20 -4.68
C GLY A 142 -5.90 -41.81 -4.09
N ILE A 143 -5.43 -41.60 -2.86
CA ILE A 143 -5.62 -40.36 -2.09
C ILE A 143 -4.93 -39.18 -2.78
N GLY A 144 -3.75 -39.38 -3.39
CA GLY A 144 -3.03 -38.31 -4.07
C GLY A 144 -3.79 -37.72 -5.26
N GLY A 145 -4.56 -38.55 -5.98
CA GLY A 145 -5.46 -38.06 -7.04
C GLY A 145 -6.62 -37.23 -6.52
N LEU A 146 -7.19 -37.62 -5.37
CA LEU A 146 -8.27 -36.87 -4.71
C LEU A 146 -7.76 -35.51 -4.19
N GLU A 147 -6.57 -35.48 -3.60
CA GLU A 147 -5.92 -34.25 -3.14
C GLU A 147 -5.63 -33.30 -4.31
N LEU A 148 -5.10 -33.81 -5.43
CA LEU A 148 -4.86 -33.03 -6.64
C LEU A 148 -6.18 -32.45 -7.19
N PHE A 149 -7.23 -33.26 -7.27
CA PHE A 149 -8.54 -32.82 -7.72
C PHE A 149 -9.14 -31.75 -6.80
N ALA A 150 -9.10 -31.95 -5.48
CA ALA A 150 -9.57 -30.97 -4.51
C ALA A 150 -8.80 -29.65 -4.60
N GLY A 151 -7.47 -29.72 -4.75
CA GLY A 151 -6.61 -28.56 -4.92
C GLY A 151 -6.91 -27.75 -6.18
N ALA A 152 -7.30 -28.40 -7.27
CA ALA A 152 -7.75 -27.73 -8.50
C ALA A 152 -9.19 -27.22 -8.40
N LEU A 153 -10.07 -28.00 -7.75
CA LEU A 153 -11.49 -27.69 -7.64
C LEU A 153 -11.74 -26.44 -6.80
N ILE A 154 -11.03 -26.26 -5.68
CA ILE A 154 -11.26 -25.12 -4.78
C ILE A 154 -11.12 -23.78 -5.52
N PRO A 155 -10.01 -23.45 -6.21
CA PRO A 155 -9.90 -22.22 -7.00
C PRO A 155 -10.98 -22.07 -8.07
N LEU A 156 -11.37 -23.16 -8.74
CA LEU A 156 -12.42 -23.13 -9.76
C LEU A 156 -13.79 -22.81 -9.16
N LEU A 157 -14.12 -23.34 -7.97
CA LEU A 157 -15.35 -23.00 -7.27
C LEU A 157 -15.38 -21.51 -6.91
N PHE A 158 -14.26 -20.97 -6.40
CA PHE A 158 -14.14 -19.54 -6.14
C PHE A 158 -14.23 -18.68 -7.42
N LEU A 159 -13.82 -19.19 -8.58
CA LEU A 159 -13.93 -18.45 -9.85
C LEU A 159 -15.35 -18.41 -10.41
N PHE A 160 -16.13 -19.48 -10.22
CA PHE A 160 -17.45 -19.62 -10.85
C PHE A 160 -18.64 -19.33 -9.94
N LEU A 161 -18.46 -19.34 -8.61
CA LEU A 161 -19.55 -19.15 -7.63
C LEU A 161 -19.50 -17.82 -6.85
N LEU A 162 -18.39 -17.10 -6.91
CA LEU A 162 -18.19 -15.77 -6.33
C LEU A 162 -18.11 -14.71 -7.43
#